data_AF-A0A7W1YHR3-F1
#
_entry.id   AF-A0A7W1YHR3-F1
#
_cell.length_a   1.000
_cell.length_b   1.000
_cell.length_c   1.000
_cell.angle_alpha   90.00
_cell.angle_beta   90.00
_cell.angle_gamma   90.00
#
_symmetry.space_group_name_H-M   'P 1'
#
loop_
_entity.id
_entity.type
_entity.pdbx_description
1 polymer ?
#
loop_
_entity_poly.entity_id
_entity_poly.type
_entity_poly.pdbx_seq_one_letter_code
_entity_poly.pdbx_strand_id
1 'polypeptide(L)'
;QLIKRFTEEYDQIIIDTPPILASSDALVLTPYVEGAIVVLRSDKTLKERAKVAVEQLRKTHVPIIGTVLNRVKNNSSNYYYYQ
;
A
#
# COMPACT_ATOMS: atom_id res chain seq x y z
N GLN A 1 3.06 -3.16 -22.75
CA GLN A 1 3.48 -4.45 -23.32
C GLN A 1 3.93 -5.44 -22.25
N LEU A 2 4.80 -5.06 -21.30
CA LEU A 2 5.27 -5.97 -20.24
C LEU A 2 4.16 -6.46 -19.29
N ILE A 3 3.36 -5.54 -18.73
CA ILE A 3 2.27 -5.90 -17.79
C ILE A 3 1.31 -6.90 -18.44
N LYS A 4 0.90 -6.65 -19.69
CA LYS A 4 0.05 -7.57 -20.47
C LYS A 4 0.67 -8.96 -20.63
N ARG A 5 2.00 -9.05 -20.81
CA ARG A 5 2.68 -10.35 -20.91
C ARG A 5 2.66 -11.07 -19.55
N PHE A 6 2.89 -10.35 -18.46
CA PHE A 6 2.87 -10.93 -17.13
C PHE A 6 1.47 -11.42 -16.72
N THR A 7 0.40 -10.78 -17.19
CA THR A 7 -0.97 -11.27 -16.93
C THR A 7 -1.26 -12.60 -17.62
N GLU A 8 -0.47 -13.00 -18.61
CA GLU A 8 -0.58 -14.32 -19.27
C GLU A 8 0.28 -15.39 -18.58
N GLU A 9 1.32 -14.98 -17.83
CA GLU A 9 2.32 -15.87 -17.22
C GLU A 9 2.13 -16.10 -15.71
N TYR A 10 1.45 -15.18 -15.00
CA TYR A 10 1.32 -15.20 -13.54
C TYR A 10 -0.14 -15.07 -13.10
N ASP A 11 -0.52 -15.84 -12.07
CA ASP A 11 -1.85 -15.77 -11.47
C ASP A 11 -2.09 -14.45 -10.71
N GLN A 12 -1.02 -13.86 -10.16
CA GLN A 12 -1.06 -12.62 -9.40
C GLN A 12 0.20 -11.80 -9.63
N ILE A 13 0.02 -10.47 -9.76
CA ILE A 13 1.10 -9.51 -9.98
C ILE A 13 1.04 -8.46 -8.89
N ILE A 14 2.14 -8.29 -8.15
CA ILE A 14 2.29 -7.21 -7.16
C ILE A 14 3.32 -6.23 -7.71
N ILE A 15 2.93 -4.95 -7.80
CA ILE A 15 3.81 -3.88 -8.27
C ILE A 15 4.16 -2.99 -7.08
N ASP A 16 5.43 -2.95 -6.72
CA ASP A 16 5.94 -2.02 -5.71
C ASP A 16 6.23 -0.65 -6.33
N THR A 17 5.97 0.41 -5.59
CA THR A 17 6.06 1.79 -6.08
C THR A 17 6.69 2.69 -5.01
N PRO A 18 7.42 3.75 -5.41
CA PRO A 18 7.83 4.77 -4.46
C PRO A 18 6.62 5.42 -3.74
N PRO A 19 6.83 6.12 -2.61
CA PRO A 19 5.73 6.76 -1.89
C PRO A 19 4.95 7.74 -2.78
N ILE A 20 3.62 7.63 -2.80
CA ILE A 20 2.74 8.45 -3.66
C ILE A 20 2.87 9.97 -3.44
N LEU A 21 3.29 10.39 -2.24
CA LEU A 21 3.54 11.80 -1.93
C LEU A 21 4.90 12.30 -2.45
N ALA A 22 5.78 11.40 -2.90
CA ALA A 22 7.11 11.70 -3.40
C ALA A 22 7.26 11.42 -4.91
N SER A 23 6.39 10.58 -5.49
CA SER A 23 6.39 10.26 -6.92
C SER A 23 4.97 9.96 -7.42
N SER A 24 4.73 10.20 -8.71
CA SER A 24 3.48 9.88 -9.40
C SER A 24 3.40 8.44 -9.91
N ASP A 25 4.43 7.61 -9.74
CA ASP A 25 4.51 6.27 -10.35
C ASP A 25 3.30 5.39 -10.01
N ALA A 26 2.88 5.39 -8.74
CA ALA A 26 1.68 4.67 -8.30
C ALA A 26 0.42 5.12 -9.04
N LEU A 27 0.28 6.41 -9.33
CA LEU A 27 -0.85 6.97 -10.08
C LEU A 27 -0.78 6.59 -11.56
N VAL A 28 0.41 6.61 -12.16
CA VAL A 28 0.64 6.22 -13.56
C VAL A 28 0.28 4.75 -13.80
N LEU A 29 0.45 3.89 -12.79
CA LEU A 29 0.13 2.47 -12.86
C LEU A 29 -1.36 2.15 -12.69
N THR A 30 -2.17 3.10 -12.22
CA THR A 30 -3.60 2.85 -11.95
C THR A 30 -4.41 2.28 -13.13
N PRO A 31 -4.16 2.63 -14.40
CA PRO A 31 -4.86 2.01 -15.54
C PRO A 31 -4.57 0.51 -15.74
N TYR A 32 -3.57 -0.05 -15.06
CA TYR A 32 -3.07 -1.40 -15.28
C TYR A 32 -3.24 -2.33 -14.08
N VAL A 33 -3.91 -1.91 -13.00
CA VAL A 33 -4.08 -2.69 -11.76
C VAL A 33 -5.54 -2.72 -11.33
N GLU A 34 -5.99 -3.81 -10.72
CA GLU A 34 -7.38 -3.91 -10.22
C GLU A 34 -7.55 -3.37 -8.80
N GLY A 35 -6.46 -3.11 -8.07
CA GLY A 35 -6.54 -2.67 -6.69
C GLY A 35 -5.22 -2.13 -6.15
N ALA A 36 -5.31 -1.34 -5.07
CA ALA A 36 -4.15 -0.78 -4.39
C ALA A 36 -4.19 -1.08 -2.88
N ILE A 37 -3.01 -1.38 -2.32
CA ILE A 37 -2.80 -1.48 -0.87
C ILE A 37 -1.96 -0.29 -0.42
N VAL A 38 -2.46 0.45 0.58
CA VAL A 38 -1.71 1.57 1.17
C VAL A 38 -0.87 1.05 2.33
N VAL A 39 0.45 1.25 2.27
CA VAL A 39 1.36 0.88 3.37
C VAL A 39 1.73 2.11 4.17
N LEU A 40 1.41 2.11 5.47
CA LEU A 40 1.73 3.17 6.43
C LEU A 40 2.74 2.64 7.44
N ARG A 41 3.72 3.46 7.83
CA ARG A 41 4.68 3.07 8.86
C ARG A 41 4.22 3.58 10.22
N SER A 42 4.04 2.65 11.16
CA SER A 42 3.73 2.95 12.57
C SER A 42 4.77 3.89 13.17
N ASP A 43 4.30 4.81 14.01
CA ASP A 43 5.07 5.86 14.68
C ASP A 43 5.90 6.78 13.75
N LYS A 44 5.68 6.73 12.42
CA LYS A 44 6.42 7.55 11.45
C LYS A 44 5.52 8.27 10.47
N THR A 45 4.51 7.60 9.91
CA THR A 45 3.61 8.24 8.95
C THR A 45 2.58 9.09 9.70
N LEU A 46 2.64 10.41 9.52
CA LEU A 46 1.66 11.33 10.09
C LEU A 46 0.28 11.08 9.50
N LYS A 47 -0.76 11.15 10.35
CA LYS A 47 -2.17 10.94 9.96
C LYS A 47 -2.58 11.82 8.77
N GLU A 48 -2.21 13.10 8.80
CA GLU A 48 -2.56 14.02 7.71
C GLU A 48 -1.88 13.66 6.39
N ARG A 49 -0.63 13.19 6.42
CA ARG A 49 0.04 12.68 5.21
C ARG A 49 -0.62 11.40 4.70
N ALA A 50 -1.04 10.50 5.58
CA ALA A 50 -1.78 9.30 5.19
C ALA A 50 -3.10 9.66 4.50
N LYS A 51 -3.85 10.64 5.02
CA LYS A 51 -5.09 11.13 4.37
C LYS A 51 -4.83 11.68 2.98
N VAL A 52 -3.83 12.54 2.80
CA VAL A 52 -3.49 13.10 1.48
C VAL A 52 -3.13 11.99 0.47
N ALA A 53 -2.37 10.98 0.90
CA ALA A 53 -2.04 9.84 0.06
C ALA A 53 -3.28 9.04 -0.38
N VAL A 54 -4.19 8.77 0.57
CA VAL A 54 -5.46 8.09 0.30
C VAL A 54 -6.36 8.92 -0.63
N GLU A 55 -6.42 10.23 -0.43
CA GLU A 55 -7.19 11.14 -1.29
C GLU A 55 -6.66 11.17 -2.73
N GLN A 56 -5.34 11.14 -2.94
CA GLN A 56 -4.75 11.05 -4.28
C GLN A 56 -5.16 9.75 -4.98
N LEU A 57 -5.07 8.61 -4.30
CA LEU A 57 -5.51 7.32 -4.83
C LEU A 57 -7.02 7.30 -5.10
N ARG A 58 -7.84 7.88 -4.22
CA ARG A 58 -9.31 7.98 -4.40
C ARG A 58 -9.75 8.82 -5.59
N LYS A 59 -8.88 9.67 -6.13
CA LYS A 59 -9.14 10.41 -7.39
C LYS A 59 -9.02 9.52 -8.63
N THR A 60 -8.50 8.31 -8.48
CA THR A 60 -8.37 7.33 -9.56
C THR A 60 -9.57 6.37 -9.54
N HIS A 61 -9.69 5.54 -10.57
CA HIS A 61 -10.71 4.49 -10.64
C HIS A 61 -10.30 3.21 -9.88
N VAL A 62 -9.09 3.14 -9.33
CA VAL A 62 -8.58 1.95 -8.64
C VAL A 62 -9.08 1.90 -7.20
N PRO A 63 -9.72 0.80 -6.76
CA PRO A 63 -10.14 0.65 -5.38
C PRO A 63 -8.94 0.44 -4.45
N ILE A 64 -8.99 1.09 -3.28
CA ILE A 64 -8.08 0.77 -2.18
C ILE A 64 -8.63 -0.50 -1.50
N ILE A 65 -8.01 -1.65 -1.78
CA ILE A 65 -8.47 -2.97 -1.30
C ILE A 65 -8.05 -3.24 0.15
N GLY A 66 -7.11 -2.44 0.69
CA GLY A 66 -6.66 -2.59 2.06
C GLY A 66 -5.61 -1.58 2.47
N THR A 67 -5.22 -1.64 3.74
CA THR A 67 -4.14 -0.84 4.31
C THR A 67 -3.29 -1.74 5.21
N VAL A 68 -1.97 -1.55 5.15
CA VAL A 68 -1.01 -2.25 6.00
C VAL A 68 -0.35 -1.23 6.92
N LEU A 69 -0.49 -1.42 8.24
CA LEU A 69 0.30 -0.70 9.22
C LEU A 69 1.59 -1.49 9.52
N ASN A 70 2.70 -1.04 8.97
CA ASN A 70 3.99 -1.71 9.05
C ASN A 70 4.86 -1.18 10.20
N ARG A 71 5.81 -2.00 10.68
CA ARG A 71 6.75 -1.71 11.78
C ARG A 71 6.07 -1.28 13.08
N VAL A 72 4.91 -1.86 13.37
CA VAL A 72 4.27 -1.75 14.68
C VAL A 72 5.22 -2.35 15.72
N LYS A 73 5.55 -1.59 16.76
CA LYS A 73 6.32 -2.12 17.89
C LYS A 73 5.44 -3.11 18.64
N ASN A 74 5.90 -4.34 18.77
CA ASN A 74 5.24 -5.32 19.61
C ASN A 74 5.69 -5.06 21.06
N ASN A 75 4.87 -4.36 21.84
CA ASN A 75 5.11 -4.20 23.28
C ASN A 75 4.68 -5.48 24.02
N SER A 76 5.34 -6.60 23.70
CA SER A 76 5.09 -7.91 24.30
C SER A 76 5.83 -8.10 25.64
N SER A 77 6.03 -7.03 26.41
CA SER A 77 6.64 -7.09 27.74
C SER A 77 5.68 -7.54 28.85
N ASN A 78 4.37 -7.68 28.59
CA ASN A 78 3.37 -7.92 29.65
C ASN A 78 2.36 -9.06 29.37
N TYR A 79 2.61 -9.95 28.41
CA TYR A 79 1.68 -11.05 28.06
C TYR A 79 2.31 -12.45 28.17
N TYR A 80 3.26 -12.62 29.10
CA TYR A 80 3.73 -13.93 29.56
C TYR A 80 3.62 -14.00 31.09
N TYR A 81 2.40 -14.18 31.59
CA TYR A 81 2.17 -14.72 32.93
C TYR A 81 0.92 -15.60 32.92
N TYR A 82 1.03 -16.74 33.61
CA TYR A 82 0.21 -17.95 33.61
C TYR A 82 0.59 -19.00 32.55
N GLN A 83 1.69 -19.71 32.85
CA GLN A 83 1.70 -21.17 32.69
C GLN A 83 0.79 -21.80 33.76
#